data_AF-A0A0Q9NN91-F1
#
_entry.id   AF-A0A0Q9NN91-F1
#
_cell.length_a   1.000
_cell.length_b   1.000
_cell.length_c   1.000
_cell.angle_alpha   90.00
_cell.angle_beta   90.00
_cell.angle_gamma   90.00
#
_symmetry.space_group_name_H-M   'P 1'
#
loop_
_entity.id
_entity.type
_entity.pdbx_description
1 polymer ?
#
loop_
_entity_poly.entity_id
_entity_poly.type
_entity_poly.pdbx_seq_one_letter_code
_entity_poly.pdbx_strand_id
1 'polypeptide(L)'
;MAKDSNPVDAPLGDLVRTIAELRVHCPWMGALSHESLVEYLLEEAYEVAETIEAGGGDAELRAELGDVLLQVVLHARLAEERGAFDFDDVARGLRGKMIRRNPHVFRADGSLQDSFPATVEEIVQTWDTVKKAEKPGRAHAFEGVPAALPALARAQKLLDRADRAGLAPDPAPPGAAAPAIPAAPATEEELGDLLFGIVAEARRAGLDAERALRAANRRFIDAASGAAPGPRPDAG
;
A
#
# COMPACT_ATOMS: atom_id res chain seq x y z
N MET A 1 27.52 33.92 5.67
CA MET A 1 27.03 32.66 6.25
C MET A 1 26.19 31.97 5.19
N ALA A 2 26.79 31.03 4.47
CA ALA A 2 26.05 30.14 3.58
C ALA A 2 25.20 29.24 4.48
N LYS A 3 23.88 29.21 4.26
CA LYS A 3 23.04 28.16 4.82
C LYS A 3 23.45 26.88 4.12
N ASP A 4 23.88 25.89 4.90
CA ASP A 4 24.09 24.53 4.45
C ASP A 4 22.82 24.04 3.74
N SER A 5 22.83 24.09 2.40
CA SER A 5 21.83 23.42 1.58
C SER A 5 22.15 21.93 1.62
N ASN A 6 21.31 21.17 2.28
CA ASN A 6 21.40 19.72 2.34
C ASN A 6 21.40 19.16 0.90
N PRO A 7 22.36 18.30 0.49
CA PRO A 7 22.46 17.83 -0.90
C PRO A 7 21.22 17.05 -1.40
N VAL A 8 20.34 16.61 -0.48
CA VAL A 8 19.05 15.96 -0.78
C VAL A 8 17.99 16.96 -1.28
N ASP A 9 18.13 18.26 -0.96
CA ASP A 9 17.13 19.28 -1.32
C ASP A 9 17.15 19.64 -2.83
N ALA A 10 18.26 19.35 -3.53
CA ALA A 10 18.40 19.77 -4.93
C ALA A 10 17.52 18.95 -5.91
N PRO A 11 17.61 17.60 -5.99
CA PRO A 11 16.87 16.86 -7.03
C PRO A 11 15.35 16.85 -6.83
N LEU A 12 14.90 16.74 -5.57
CA LEU A 12 13.47 16.73 -5.27
C LEU A 12 12.86 18.12 -5.44
N GLY A 13 13.58 19.17 -5.03
CA GLY A 13 13.18 20.55 -5.30
C GLY A 13 13.12 20.87 -6.80
N ASP A 14 14.06 20.34 -7.60
CA ASP A 14 14.04 20.45 -9.07
C ASP A 14 12.81 19.76 -9.67
N LEU A 15 12.46 18.56 -9.19
CA LEU A 15 11.25 17.85 -9.61
C LEU A 15 9.99 18.68 -9.30
N VAL A 16 9.83 19.14 -8.06
CA VAL A 16 8.67 19.95 -7.65
C VAL A 16 8.54 21.21 -8.51
N ARG A 17 9.65 21.92 -8.76
CA ARG A 17 9.66 23.08 -9.67
C ARG A 17 9.29 22.70 -11.10
N THR A 18 9.85 21.62 -11.63
CA THR A 18 9.56 21.15 -13.00
C THR A 18 8.07 20.83 -13.16
N ILE A 19 7.46 20.16 -12.18
CA ILE A 19 6.01 19.88 -12.20
C ILE A 19 5.19 21.17 -12.11
N ALA A 20 5.59 22.14 -11.29
CA ALA A 20 4.92 23.43 -11.23
C ALA A 20 4.98 24.17 -12.58
N GLU A 21 6.13 24.19 -13.26
CA GLU A 21 6.27 24.76 -14.60
C GLU A 21 5.40 24.02 -15.63
N LEU A 22 5.38 22.68 -15.58
CA LEU A 22 4.53 21.87 -16.46
C LEU A 22 3.03 22.17 -16.24
N ARG A 23 2.59 22.33 -15.00
CA ARG A 23 1.20 22.71 -14.68
C ARG A 23 0.80 24.05 -15.30
N VAL A 24 1.73 25.00 -15.40
CA VAL A 24 1.49 26.33 -15.98
C VAL A 24 1.59 26.32 -17.51
N HIS A 25 2.59 25.62 -18.07
CA HIS A 25 2.98 25.76 -19.47
C HIS A 25 2.54 24.61 -20.38
N CYS A 26 2.14 23.46 -19.83
CA CYS A 26 1.60 22.33 -20.59
C CYS A 26 0.07 22.22 -20.38
N PRO A 27 -0.76 22.47 -21.42
CA PRO A 27 -2.22 22.43 -21.30
C PRO A 27 -2.77 21.09 -20.80
N TRP A 28 -2.13 19.99 -21.18
CA TRP A 28 -2.51 18.66 -20.71
C TRP A 28 -2.25 18.51 -19.21
N MET A 29 -1.04 18.85 -18.75
CA MET A 29 -0.69 18.81 -17.32
C MET A 29 -1.56 19.76 -16.50
N GLY A 30 -1.85 20.96 -17.01
CA GLY A 30 -2.71 21.96 -16.34
C GLY A 30 -4.18 21.53 -16.22
N ALA A 31 -4.65 20.63 -17.09
CA ALA A 31 -6.02 20.12 -17.04
C ALA A 31 -6.23 18.99 -16.01
N LEU A 32 -5.15 18.41 -15.47
CA LEU A 32 -5.24 17.33 -14.48
C LEU A 32 -5.93 17.80 -13.19
N SER A 33 -6.73 16.91 -12.59
CA SER A 33 -7.34 17.07 -11.26
C SER A 33 -6.97 15.88 -10.36
N HIS A 34 -7.36 15.93 -9.08
CA HIS A 34 -7.16 14.78 -8.20
C HIS A 34 -7.93 13.55 -8.71
N GLU A 35 -9.15 13.75 -9.18
CA GLU A 35 -10.06 12.71 -9.65
C GLU A 35 -9.52 12.04 -10.91
N SER A 36 -8.99 12.82 -11.86
CA SER A 36 -8.41 12.27 -13.10
C SER A 36 -7.10 11.51 -12.86
N LEU A 37 -6.43 11.73 -11.73
CA LEU A 37 -5.16 11.09 -11.39
C LEU A 37 -5.31 9.79 -10.59
N VAL A 38 -6.52 9.47 -10.09
CA VAL A 38 -6.74 8.27 -9.26
C VAL A 38 -6.43 6.99 -10.02
N GLU A 39 -6.84 6.89 -11.29
CA GLU A 39 -6.60 5.73 -12.14
C GLU A 39 -5.09 5.47 -12.28
N TYR A 40 -4.34 6.49 -12.73
CA TYR A 40 -2.89 6.41 -12.86
C TYR A 40 -2.20 6.08 -11.54
N LEU A 41 -2.57 6.71 -10.43
CA LEU A 41 -1.99 6.39 -9.12
C LEU A 41 -2.17 4.91 -8.72
N LEU A 42 -3.29 4.29 -9.10
CA LEU A 42 -3.50 2.86 -8.87
C LEU A 42 -2.65 2.03 -9.83
N GLU A 43 -2.59 2.40 -11.10
CA GLU A 43 -1.74 1.75 -12.11
C GLU A 43 -0.27 1.73 -11.67
N GLU A 44 0.33 2.89 -11.37
CA GLU A 44 1.75 2.96 -10.95
C GLU A 44 2.03 2.09 -9.71
N ALA A 45 1.07 2.02 -8.77
CA ALA A 45 1.21 1.19 -7.59
C ALA A 45 1.18 -0.31 -7.93
N TYR A 46 0.42 -0.71 -8.95
CA TYR A 46 0.43 -2.08 -9.46
C TYR A 46 1.66 -2.38 -10.30
N GLU A 47 2.17 -1.44 -11.08
CA GLU A 47 3.39 -1.64 -11.88
C GLU A 47 4.62 -1.84 -10.99
N VAL A 48 4.73 -1.08 -9.89
CA VAL A 48 5.73 -1.37 -8.84
C VAL A 48 5.56 -2.78 -8.25
N ALA A 49 4.32 -3.17 -7.94
CA ALA A 49 4.05 -4.50 -7.36
C ALA A 49 4.37 -5.62 -8.36
N GLU A 50 4.02 -5.43 -9.63
CA GLU A 50 4.31 -6.36 -10.72
C GLU A 50 5.81 -6.52 -10.91
N THR A 51 6.55 -5.41 -10.98
CA THR A 51 8.01 -5.41 -11.11
C THR A 51 8.67 -6.23 -10.01
N ILE A 52 8.27 -6.02 -8.75
CA ILE A 52 8.80 -6.79 -7.61
C ILE A 52 8.44 -8.27 -7.73
N GLU A 53 7.18 -8.57 -8.07
CA GLU A 53 6.67 -9.93 -8.11
C GLU A 53 7.15 -10.76 -9.32
N ALA A 54 7.49 -10.09 -10.42
CA ALA A 54 8.06 -10.69 -11.63
C ALA A 54 9.59 -10.81 -11.56
N GLY A 55 10.23 -10.27 -10.51
CA GLY A 55 11.69 -10.24 -10.39
C GLY A 55 12.34 -9.26 -11.37
N GLY A 56 11.66 -8.16 -11.68
CA GLY A 56 12.20 -7.05 -12.45
C GLY A 56 13.45 -6.49 -11.78
N GLY A 57 14.40 -6.03 -12.60
CA GLY A 57 15.68 -5.52 -12.12
C GLY A 57 15.57 -4.12 -11.52
N ASP A 58 16.61 -3.71 -10.78
CA ASP A 58 16.66 -2.40 -10.11
C ASP A 58 16.39 -1.20 -11.04
N ALA A 59 16.68 -1.31 -12.33
CA ALA A 59 16.43 -0.26 -13.31
C ALA A 59 14.94 -0.02 -13.55
N GLU A 60 14.17 -1.10 -13.68
CA GLU A 60 12.71 -1.06 -13.85
C GLU A 60 12.06 -0.60 -12.55
N LEU A 61 12.45 -1.21 -11.42
CA LEU A 61 11.94 -0.80 -10.10
C LEU A 61 12.18 0.69 -9.82
N ARG A 62 13.32 1.23 -10.24
CA ARG A 62 13.62 2.66 -10.11
C ARG A 62 12.70 3.54 -10.97
N ALA A 63 12.33 3.09 -12.17
CA ALA A 63 11.41 3.81 -13.04
C ALA A 63 10.02 3.87 -12.39
N GLU A 64 9.47 2.71 -12.04
CA GLU A 64 8.12 2.61 -11.44
C GLU A 64 8.00 3.37 -10.10
N LEU A 65 9.04 3.34 -9.26
CA LEU A 65 9.09 4.16 -8.04
C LEU A 65 9.11 5.67 -8.35
N GLY A 66 9.69 6.05 -9.48
CA GLY A 66 9.67 7.41 -10.01
C GLY A 66 8.27 7.84 -10.41
N ASP A 67 7.50 6.97 -11.03
CA ASP A 67 6.13 7.27 -11.47
C ASP A 67 5.15 7.35 -10.28
N VAL A 68 5.31 6.48 -9.26
CA VAL A 68 4.61 6.66 -7.97
C VAL A 68 4.98 8.00 -7.32
N LEU A 69 6.25 8.40 -7.35
CA LEU A 69 6.70 9.69 -6.82
C LEU A 69 6.09 10.86 -7.60
N LEU A 70 6.00 10.76 -8.93
CA LEU A 70 5.35 11.76 -9.79
C LEU A 70 3.90 12.00 -9.34
N GLN A 71 3.15 10.93 -9.08
CA GLN A 71 1.77 11.05 -8.59
C GLN A 71 1.71 11.80 -7.25
N VAL A 72 2.60 11.50 -6.29
CA VAL A 72 2.65 12.21 -5.01
C VAL A 72 2.92 13.71 -5.21
N VAL A 73 3.88 14.07 -6.08
CA VAL A 73 4.21 15.47 -6.37
C VAL A 73 3.06 16.18 -7.07
N LEU A 74 2.37 15.54 -8.03
CA LEU A 74 1.21 16.12 -8.71
C LEU A 74 0.06 16.39 -7.75
N HIS A 75 -0.28 15.44 -6.87
CA HIS A 75 -1.32 15.65 -5.86
C HIS A 75 -0.93 16.76 -4.87
N ALA A 76 0.34 16.82 -4.44
CA ALA A 76 0.81 17.92 -3.60
C ALA A 76 0.69 19.28 -4.32
N ARG A 77 1.08 19.34 -5.60
CA ARG A 77 1.00 20.57 -6.39
C ARG A 77 -0.43 21.05 -6.59
N LEU A 78 -1.37 20.14 -6.87
CA LEU A 78 -2.79 20.45 -6.98
C LEU A 78 -3.37 21.01 -5.67
N ALA A 79 -2.93 20.50 -4.52
CA ALA A 79 -3.33 21.00 -3.20
C ALA A 79 -2.73 22.39 -2.91
N GLU A 80 -1.48 22.61 -3.30
CA GLU A 80 -0.76 23.87 -3.16
C GLU A 80 -1.44 24.98 -3.99
N GLU A 81 -1.84 24.68 -5.23
CA GLU A 81 -2.58 25.60 -6.10
C GLU A 81 -3.90 26.10 -5.48
N ARG A 82 -4.48 25.34 -4.55
CA ARG A 82 -5.68 25.73 -3.79
C ARG A 82 -5.38 26.33 -2.42
N GLY A 83 -4.10 26.50 -2.07
CA GLY A 83 -3.66 27.01 -0.77
C GLY A 83 -3.89 26.05 0.40
N ALA A 84 -4.00 24.74 0.15
CA ALA A 84 -4.32 23.75 1.19
C ALA A 84 -3.07 23.23 1.92
N PHE A 85 -2.12 22.67 1.18
CA PHE A 85 -0.82 22.18 1.67
C PHE A 85 0.14 22.00 0.50
N ASP A 86 1.45 21.95 0.78
CA ASP A 86 2.49 21.71 -0.23
C ASP A 86 3.16 20.33 -0.08
N PHE A 87 4.14 20.04 -0.93
CA PHE A 87 4.90 18.80 -0.85
C PHE A 87 5.67 18.67 0.46
N ASP A 88 6.21 19.77 0.99
CA ASP A 88 6.94 19.74 2.25
C ASP A 88 6.03 19.43 3.44
N ASP A 89 4.76 19.85 3.41
CA ASP A 89 3.76 19.47 4.40
C ASP A 89 3.51 17.96 4.40
N VAL A 90 3.44 17.35 3.22
CA VAL A 90 3.32 15.89 3.07
C VAL A 90 4.55 15.21 3.70
N ALA A 91 5.75 15.66 3.35
CA ALA A 91 7.00 15.10 3.87
C ALA A 91 7.14 15.30 5.39
N ARG A 92 6.82 16.49 5.92
CA ARG A 92 6.80 16.80 7.36
C ARG A 92 5.80 15.92 8.09
N GLY A 93 4.59 15.76 7.55
CA GLY A 93 3.55 14.90 8.09
C GLY A 93 4.00 13.44 8.19
N LEU A 94 4.60 12.91 7.11
CA LEU A 94 5.15 11.56 7.08
C LEU A 94 6.31 11.40 8.08
N ARG A 95 7.28 12.31 8.08
CA ARG A 95 8.42 12.29 9.02
C ARG A 95 7.95 12.27 10.46
N GLY A 96 7.05 13.19 10.84
CA GLY A 96 6.50 13.26 12.19
C GLY A 96 5.78 11.96 12.58
N LYS A 97 5.01 11.36 11.66
CA LYS A 97 4.35 10.08 11.85
C LYS A 97 5.36 8.93 12.05
N MET A 98 6.44 8.88 11.26
CA MET A 98 7.48 7.86 11.41
C MET A 98 8.23 7.99 12.73
N ILE A 99 8.54 9.21 13.19
CA ILE A 99 9.15 9.43 14.50
C ILE A 99 8.23 8.94 15.62
N ARG A 100 6.96 9.37 15.63
CA ARG A 100 6.01 9.00 16.69
C ARG A 100 5.74 7.49 16.77
N ARG A 101 5.70 6.79 15.62
CA ARG A 101 5.39 5.35 15.57
C ARG A 101 6.58 4.44 15.81
N ASN A 102 7.80 4.99 15.81
CA ASN A 102 9.02 4.23 16.07
C ASN A 102 9.76 4.78 17.31
N PRO A 103 9.12 4.80 18.51
CA PRO A 103 9.78 5.31 19.72
C PRO A 103 10.97 4.46 20.16
N HIS A 104 11.08 3.24 19.65
CA HIS A 104 12.23 2.35 19.84
C HIS A 104 13.46 2.78 19.03
N VAL A 105 13.28 3.60 17.98
CA VAL A 105 14.39 4.17 17.18
C VAL A 105 14.59 5.65 17.49
N PHE A 106 13.50 6.42 17.61
CA PHE A 106 13.54 7.86 17.73
C PHE A 106 13.03 8.36 19.08
N ARG A 107 13.64 9.43 19.57
CA ARG A 107 13.10 10.32 20.61
C ARG A 107 12.05 11.24 20.00
N ALA A 108 11.29 11.92 20.85
CA ALA A 108 10.18 12.78 20.42
C ALA A 108 10.62 13.97 19.53
N ASP A 109 11.87 14.43 19.67
CA ASP A 109 12.46 15.48 18.84
C ASP A 109 13.01 14.96 17.49
N GLY A 110 12.99 13.64 17.27
CA GLY A 110 13.51 12.98 16.08
C GLY A 110 14.99 12.60 16.16
N SER A 111 15.66 12.80 17.29
CA SER A 111 17.00 12.25 17.53
C SER A 111 16.93 10.73 17.76
N LEU A 112 18.02 10.01 17.51
CA LEU A 112 18.08 8.56 17.74
C LEU A 112 18.06 8.24 19.23
N GLN A 113 17.52 7.08 19.61
CA GLN A 113 17.71 6.48 20.93
C GLN A 113 19.17 6.05 21.11
N ASP A 114 19.60 5.88 22.37
CA ASP A 114 20.98 5.45 22.67
C ASP A 114 21.19 3.95 22.42
N SER A 115 20.10 3.17 22.39
CA SER A 115 20.12 1.73 22.10
C SER A 115 18.83 1.29 21.42
N PHE A 116 18.88 0.15 20.72
CA PHE A 116 17.78 -0.40 19.92
C PHE A 116 17.44 -1.86 20.30
N PRO A 117 17.13 -2.16 21.58
CA PRO A 117 17.00 -3.54 22.05
C PRO A 117 15.67 -4.24 21.71
N ALA A 118 14.75 -3.56 21.02
CA ALA A 118 13.39 -4.06 20.82
C ALA A 118 13.33 -5.25 19.85
N THR A 119 12.57 -6.28 20.21
CA THR A 119 12.25 -7.41 19.33
C THR A 119 11.19 -7.02 18.29
N VAL A 120 11.09 -7.76 17.18
CA VAL A 120 10.08 -7.53 16.14
C VAL A 120 8.66 -7.54 16.73
N GLU A 121 8.39 -8.44 17.67
CA GLU A 121 7.07 -8.56 18.30
C GLU A 121 6.71 -7.33 19.14
N GLU A 122 7.65 -6.85 19.96
CA GLU A 122 7.47 -5.61 20.75
C GLU A 122 7.29 -4.38 19.85
N ILE A 123 8.01 -4.33 18.72
CA ILE A 123 7.88 -3.27 17.72
C ILE A 123 6.48 -3.26 17.11
N VAL A 124 5.97 -4.43 16.70
CA VAL A 124 4.62 -4.56 16.13
C VAL A 124 3.55 -4.14 17.14
N GLN A 125 3.65 -4.59 18.40
CA GLN A 125 2.72 -4.22 19.47
C GLN A 125 2.73 -2.70 19.73
N THR A 126 3.92 -2.11 19.80
CA THR A 126 4.11 -0.66 19.99
C THR A 126 3.49 0.12 18.83
N TRP A 127 3.77 -0.31 17.60
CA TRP A 127 3.23 0.31 16.39
C TRP A 127 1.70 0.32 16.37
N ASP A 128 1.08 -0.82 16.68
CA ASP A 128 -0.38 -0.93 16.72
C ASP A 128 -0.99 -0.11 17.86
N THR A 129 -0.32 -0.03 19.02
CA THR A 129 -0.75 0.80 20.16
C THR A 129 -0.75 2.29 19.80
N VAL A 130 0.36 2.80 19.24
CA VAL A 130 0.46 4.21 18.81
C VAL A 130 -0.57 4.51 17.71
N LYS A 131 -0.74 3.61 16.75
CA LYS A 131 -1.73 3.75 15.66
C LYS A 131 -3.17 3.80 16.17
N LYS A 132 -3.50 3.08 17.25
CA LYS A 132 -4.82 3.15 17.90
C LYS A 132 -5.03 4.50 18.59
N ALA A 133 -4.02 4.99 19.32
CA ALA A 133 -4.08 6.27 20.02
C ALA A 133 -4.23 7.48 19.07
N GLU A 134 -3.67 7.41 17.84
CA GLU A 134 -3.80 8.47 16.82
C GLU A 134 -5.19 8.55 16.16
N LYS A 135 -6.11 7.60 16.40
CA LYS A 135 -7.45 7.57 15.79
C LYS A 135 -8.58 7.48 16.83
N PRO A 136 -8.72 8.46 17.75
CA PRO A 136 -9.85 8.50 18.66
C PRO A 136 -11.12 8.82 17.86
N GLY A 137 -12.14 7.96 17.92
CA GLY A 137 -13.46 8.29 17.38
C GLY A 137 -13.85 7.62 16.05
N ARG A 138 -13.34 6.43 15.72
CA ARG A 138 -14.01 5.63 14.69
C ARG A 138 -15.42 5.28 15.14
N ALA A 139 -16.43 5.64 14.35
CA ALA A 139 -17.82 5.36 14.62
C ALA A 139 -18.14 3.86 14.55
N HIS A 140 -17.35 3.09 13.77
CA HIS A 140 -17.48 1.63 13.64
C HIS A 140 -16.14 0.97 13.24
N ALA A 141 -15.99 -0.33 13.51
CA ALA A 141 -14.73 -1.08 13.38
C ALA A 141 -14.12 -1.06 11.96
N PHE A 142 -14.97 -0.98 10.94
CA PHE A 142 -14.57 -1.03 9.52
C PHE A 142 -14.23 0.34 8.94
N GLU A 143 -14.32 1.42 9.71
CA GLU A 143 -14.05 2.77 9.23
C GLU A 143 -12.60 2.94 8.73
N GLY A 144 -12.47 3.48 7.51
CA GLY A 144 -11.20 3.69 6.82
C GLY A 144 -10.61 2.45 6.15
N VAL A 145 -11.44 1.46 5.81
CA VAL A 145 -11.11 0.43 4.80
C VAL A 145 -11.49 0.99 3.42
N PRO A 146 -10.53 1.35 2.54
CA PRO A 146 -10.82 2.00 1.27
C PRO A 146 -11.69 1.12 0.36
N ALA A 147 -12.74 1.71 -0.22
CA ALA A 147 -13.64 1.05 -1.17
C ALA A 147 -12.93 0.59 -2.43
N ALA A 148 -11.94 1.36 -2.89
CA ALA A 148 -11.18 1.09 -4.10
C ALA A 148 -10.10 0.00 -3.95
N LEU A 149 -9.94 -0.62 -2.77
CA LEU A 149 -9.06 -1.79 -2.66
C LEU A 149 -9.61 -2.94 -3.51
N PRO A 150 -8.74 -3.73 -4.16
CA PRO A 150 -9.13 -5.01 -4.75
C PRO A 150 -9.92 -5.87 -3.79
N ALA A 151 -10.86 -6.65 -4.32
CA ALA A 151 -11.84 -7.36 -3.53
C ALA A 151 -11.20 -8.30 -2.49
N LEU A 152 -10.13 -9.04 -2.84
CA LEU A 152 -9.50 -9.98 -1.92
C LEU A 152 -8.68 -9.25 -0.85
N ALA A 153 -7.89 -8.24 -1.25
CA ALA A 153 -7.17 -7.39 -0.31
C ALA A 153 -8.11 -6.65 0.66
N ARG A 154 -9.26 -6.17 0.16
CA ARG A 154 -10.30 -5.53 0.96
C ARG A 154 -10.92 -6.53 1.94
N ALA A 155 -11.23 -7.75 1.50
CA ALA A 155 -11.76 -8.81 2.36
C ALA A 155 -10.78 -9.18 3.49
N GLN A 156 -9.49 -9.40 3.20
CA GLN A 156 -8.48 -9.66 4.25
C GLN A 156 -8.42 -8.52 5.26
N LYS A 157 -8.46 -7.27 4.78
CA LYS A 157 -8.43 -6.10 5.65
C LYS A 157 -9.69 -5.97 6.51
N LEU A 158 -10.86 -6.34 5.99
CA LEU A 158 -12.11 -6.37 6.77
C LEU A 158 -12.04 -7.42 7.88
N LEU A 159 -11.55 -8.62 7.56
CA LEU A 159 -11.33 -9.70 8.54
C LEU A 159 -10.35 -9.29 9.64
N ASP A 160 -9.21 -8.68 9.28
CA ASP A 160 -8.27 -8.11 10.25
C ASP A 160 -8.91 -7.08 11.18
N ARG A 161 -9.86 -6.27 10.67
CA ARG A 161 -10.57 -5.28 11.49
C ARG A 161 -11.62 -5.92 12.38
N ALA A 162 -12.30 -6.94 11.88
CA ALA A 162 -13.28 -7.71 12.65
C ALA A 162 -12.59 -8.36 13.86
N ASP A 163 -11.49 -9.09 13.62
CA ASP A 163 -10.68 -9.75 14.64
C ASP A 163 -10.13 -8.76 15.69
N ARG A 164 -9.51 -7.67 15.25
CA ARG A 164 -9.00 -6.61 16.15
C ARG A 164 -10.10 -5.93 16.99
N ALA A 165 -11.34 -5.95 16.53
CA ALA A 165 -12.49 -5.40 17.23
C ALA A 165 -13.25 -6.45 18.06
N GLY A 166 -12.81 -7.72 18.04
CA GLY A 166 -13.52 -8.83 18.67
C GLY A 166 -14.88 -9.14 18.02
N LEU A 167 -15.08 -8.71 16.77
CA LEU A 167 -16.32 -8.89 16.03
C LEU A 167 -16.25 -10.17 15.21
N ALA A 168 -16.96 -11.21 15.66
CA ALA A 168 -17.14 -12.53 15.02
C ALA A 168 -15.83 -13.31 14.71
N PRO A 169 -15.82 -14.64 14.93
CA PRO A 169 -14.73 -15.47 14.42
C PRO A 169 -14.72 -15.42 12.88
N ASP A 170 -13.56 -15.59 12.27
CA ASP A 170 -13.44 -15.75 10.82
C ASP A 170 -14.50 -16.75 10.33
N PRO A 171 -15.27 -16.43 9.28
CA PRO A 171 -16.26 -17.36 8.77
C PRO A 171 -15.59 -18.69 8.47
N ALA A 172 -16.17 -19.77 8.99
CA ALA A 172 -15.72 -21.10 8.66
C ALA A 172 -15.86 -21.27 7.13
N PRO A 173 -14.87 -21.88 6.46
CA PRO A 173 -15.00 -22.12 5.04
C PRO A 173 -16.27 -22.94 4.79
N PRO A 174 -17.07 -22.63 3.76
CA PRO A 174 -18.09 -23.56 3.31
C PRO A 174 -17.38 -24.86 2.90
N GLY A 175 -17.53 -25.92 3.70
CA GLY A 175 -16.87 -27.22 3.46
C GLY A 175 -15.70 -27.56 4.39
N ALA A 176 -15.71 -27.16 5.67
CA ALA A 176 -14.70 -27.52 6.69
C ALA A 176 -14.51 -29.04 6.99
N ALA A 177 -14.89 -29.93 6.06
CA ALA A 177 -14.49 -31.32 5.99
C ALA A 177 -13.91 -31.64 4.59
N ALA A 178 -12.59 -31.41 4.42
CA ALA A 178 -11.74 -31.90 3.30
C ALA A 178 -11.93 -31.25 1.90
N PRO A 179 -10.97 -31.39 0.95
CA PRO A 179 -10.56 -30.38 -0.04
C PRO A 179 -11.42 -30.35 -1.32
N ALA A 180 -12.73 -30.52 -1.19
CA ALA A 180 -13.64 -30.28 -2.29
C ALA A 180 -14.13 -28.84 -2.18
N ILE A 181 -13.92 -28.04 -3.23
CA ILE A 181 -14.75 -26.85 -3.44
C ILE A 181 -16.20 -27.34 -3.23
N PRO A 182 -17.00 -26.72 -2.34
CA PRO A 182 -18.40 -27.10 -2.19
C PRO A 182 -19.08 -27.10 -3.58
N ALA A 183 -20.19 -27.82 -3.73
CA ALA A 183 -20.95 -27.87 -4.98
C ALA A 183 -20.96 -26.48 -5.64
N ALA A 184 -20.60 -26.41 -6.94
CA ALA A 184 -20.34 -25.15 -7.62
C ALA A 184 -21.42 -24.12 -7.27
N PRO A 185 -21.04 -22.93 -6.77
CA PRO A 185 -22.01 -21.96 -6.30
C PRO A 185 -23.01 -21.64 -7.41
N ALA A 186 -24.30 -21.68 -7.08
CA ALA A 186 -25.38 -21.48 -8.04
C ALA A 186 -25.71 -19.98 -8.22
N THR A 187 -25.28 -19.14 -7.28
CA THR A 187 -25.53 -17.70 -7.26
C THR A 187 -24.27 -16.89 -7.00
N GLU A 188 -24.29 -15.60 -7.35
CA GLU A 188 -23.18 -14.67 -7.04
C GLU A 188 -23.00 -14.46 -5.53
N GLU A 189 -24.08 -14.56 -4.75
CA GLU A 189 -24.04 -14.49 -3.28
C GLU A 189 -23.26 -15.68 -2.71
N GLU A 190 -23.61 -16.91 -3.12
CA GLU A 190 -22.90 -18.13 -2.71
C GLU A 190 -21.43 -18.12 -3.16
N LEU A 191 -21.15 -17.62 -4.36
CA LEU A 191 -19.78 -17.45 -4.86
C LEU A 191 -19.01 -16.41 -4.02
N GLY A 192 -19.65 -15.29 -3.67
CA GLY A 192 -19.08 -14.26 -2.81
C GLY A 192 -18.69 -14.80 -1.44
N ASP A 193 -19.58 -15.57 -0.80
CA ASP A 193 -19.32 -16.21 0.49
C ASP A 193 -18.19 -17.24 0.42
N LEU A 194 -18.16 -18.04 -0.65
CA LEU A 194 -17.06 -18.98 -0.90
C LEU A 194 -15.71 -18.25 -1.04
N LEU A 195 -15.65 -17.20 -1.87
CA LEU A 195 -14.43 -16.40 -2.06
C LEU A 195 -14.00 -15.74 -0.75
N PHE A 196 -14.94 -15.18 0.02
CA PHE A 196 -14.66 -14.57 1.32
C PHE A 196 -14.13 -15.60 2.34
N GLY A 197 -14.68 -16.82 2.34
CA GLY A 197 -14.19 -17.93 3.15
C GLY A 197 -12.77 -18.38 2.78
N ILE A 198 -12.45 -18.45 1.48
CA ILE A 198 -11.09 -18.74 0.98
C ILE A 198 -10.11 -17.66 1.46
N VAL A 199 -10.52 -16.39 1.37
CA VAL A 199 -9.71 -15.27 1.85
C VAL A 199 -9.45 -15.35 3.36
N ALA A 200 -10.45 -15.77 4.15
CA ALA A 200 -10.29 -15.98 5.59
C ALA A 200 -9.31 -17.11 5.91
N GLU A 201 -9.34 -18.21 5.15
CA GLU A 201 -8.36 -19.30 5.29
C GLU A 201 -6.94 -18.84 4.93
N ALA A 202 -6.80 -18.15 3.79
CA ALA A 202 -5.52 -17.59 3.36
C ALA A 202 -4.93 -16.68 4.45
N ARG A 203 -5.75 -15.80 5.03
CA ARG A 203 -5.37 -14.94 6.16
C ARG A 203 -4.88 -15.77 7.36
N ARG A 204 -5.62 -16.79 7.78
CA ARG A 204 -5.23 -17.67 8.91
C ARG A 204 -3.90 -18.40 8.65
N ALA A 205 -3.65 -18.76 7.40
CA ALA A 205 -2.39 -19.37 6.97
C ALA A 205 -1.25 -18.36 6.75
N GLY A 206 -1.46 -17.05 6.99
CA GLY A 206 -0.46 -16.01 6.75
C GLY A 206 -0.20 -15.70 5.27
N LEU A 207 -1.11 -16.11 4.39
CA LEU A 207 -1.03 -15.89 2.94
C LEU A 207 -1.74 -14.58 2.56
N ASP A 208 -1.20 -13.89 1.56
CA ASP A 208 -1.84 -12.75 0.90
C ASP A 208 -2.66 -13.29 -0.29
N ALA A 209 -3.98 -13.24 -0.17
CA ALA A 209 -4.90 -13.83 -1.13
C ALA A 209 -4.88 -13.08 -2.47
N GLU A 210 -4.72 -11.76 -2.43
CA GLU A 210 -4.64 -10.93 -3.63
C GLU A 210 -3.36 -11.23 -4.41
N ARG A 211 -2.21 -11.24 -3.74
CA ARG A 211 -0.92 -11.61 -4.33
C ARG A 211 -0.94 -13.04 -4.87
N ALA A 212 -1.55 -13.97 -4.13
CA ALA A 212 -1.64 -15.36 -4.57
C ALA A 212 -2.41 -15.50 -5.89
N LEU A 213 -3.53 -14.78 -6.05
CA LEU A 213 -4.30 -14.79 -7.29
C LEU A 213 -3.57 -14.07 -8.43
N ARG A 214 -2.93 -12.92 -8.19
CA ARG A 214 -2.08 -12.26 -9.20
C ARG A 214 -0.99 -13.20 -9.73
N ALA A 215 -0.30 -13.90 -8.83
CA ALA A 215 0.71 -14.88 -9.21
C ALA A 215 0.14 -16.06 -9.99
N ALA A 216 -1.08 -16.50 -9.68
CA ALA A 216 -1.76 -17.56 -10.43
C ALA A 216 -2.13 -17.10 -11.85
N ASN A 217 -2.61 -15.86 -12.00
CA ASN A 217 -2.92 -15.26 -13.30
C ASN A 217 -1.67 -15.17 -14.19
N ARG A 218 -0.53 -14.72 -13.63
CA ARG A 218 0.76 -14.73 -14.36
C ARG A 218 1.13 -16.11 -14.86
N ARG A 219 1.11 -17.13 -13.99
CA ARG A 219 1.41 -18.52 -14.40
C ARG A 219 0.48 -19.03 -15.50
N PHE A 220 -0.80 -18.65 -15.46
CA PHE A 220 -1.74 -19.02 -16.51
C PHE A 220 -1.39 -18.35 -17.85
N ILE A 221 -1.08 -17.05 -17.83
CA ILE A 221 -0.67 -16.30 -19.02
C ILE A 221 0.64 -16.87 -19.60
N ASP A 222 1.64 -17.15 -18.77
CA ASP A 222 2.92 -17.72 -19.20
C ASP A 222 2.71 -19.07 -19.89
N ALA A 223 1.91 -19.95 -19.26
CA ALA A 223 1.58 -21.25 -19.79
C ALA A 223 0.79 -21.17 -21.12
N ALA A 224 -0.16 -20.24 -21.22
CA ALA A 224 -0.96 -20.04 -22.43
C ALA A 224 -0.15 -19.41 -23.57
N SER A 225 0.84 -18.57 -23.24
CA SER A 225 1.69 -17.85 -24.21
C SER A 225 2.92 -18.65 -24.66
N GLY A 226 3.19 -19.81 -24.02
CA GLY A 226 4.36 -20.64 -24.31
C GLY A 226 5.67 -20.06 -23.78
N ALA A 227 5.61 -19.08 -22.88
CA ALA A 227 6.79 -18.52 -22.23
C ALA A 227 7.31 -19.50 -21.17
N ALA A 228 8.62 -19.79 -21.19
CA ALA A 228 9.23 -20.61 -20.15
C ALA A 228 9.16 -19.87 -18.79
N PRO A 229 8.91 -20.56 -17.67
CA PRO A 229 8.84 -19.91 -16.37
C PRO A 229 10.15 -19.18 -16.06
N GLY A 230 10.06 -17.89 -15.74
CA GLY A 230 11.19 -17.08 -15.29
C GLY A 230 11.85 -17.66 -14.04
N PRO A 231 13.14 -17.35 -13.80
CA PRO A 231 13.86 -17.86 -12.63
C PRO A 231 13.14 -17.45 -11.35
N ARG A 232 12.93 -18.42 -10.45
CA ARG A 232 12.39 -18.13 -9.11
C ARG A 232 13.44 -17.28 -8.37
N PRO A 233 13.03 -16.23 -7.64
CA PRO A 233 13.95 -15.54 -6.77
C PRO A 233 14.42 -16.50 -5.68
N ASP A 234 15.74 -16.59 -5.51
CA ASP A 234 16.35 -17.37 -4.44
C ASP A 234 15.87 -16.83 -3.09
N ALA A 235 15.42 -17.73 -2.22
CA ALA A 235 15.10 -17.41 -0.84
C ALA A 235 16.42 -17.14 -0.09
N GLY A 236 16.79 -15.87 0.00
CA GLY A 236 17.84 -15.33 0.87
C GLY A 236 17.27 -14.70 2.13
#